data_AF-A0A2R4K004-F1
#
_entry.id   AF-A0A2R4K004-F1
#
_cell.length_a   1.000
_cell.length_b   1.000
_cell.length_c   1.000
_cell.angle_alpha   90.00
_cell.angle_beta   90.00
_cell.angle_gamma   90.00
#
_symmetry.space_group_name_H-M   'P 1'
#
loop_
_entity.id
_entity.type
_entity.pdbx_description
1 polymer ?
#
loop_
_entity_poly.entity_id
_entity_poly.type
_entity_poly.pdbx_seq_one_letter_code
_entity_poly.pdbx_strand_id
1 'polypeptide(L)'
;MVLSGHFYLAQKLDFDSTRPPQLTLGSSGGPLDNGPIDSNVEVQSIGTPAEQVHQSVTELLTPGGLGIFGYGDLRYDGTTWNLTFRDRNGDRLDGSCRLSTSTDHRNFVC
;
A
#
# COMPACT_ATOMS: atom_id res chain seq x y z
N MET A 1 2.53 -6.19 -9.17
CA MET A 1 2.57 -5.85 -7.74
C MET A 1 3.42 -6.89 -7.01
N VAL A 2 4.12 -6.49 -5.96
CA VAL A 2 4.77 -7.37 -4.99
C VAL A 2 4.01 -7.28 -3.68
N LEU A 3 3.66 -8.43 -3.11
CA LEU A 3 3.01 -8.53 -1.81
C LEU A 3 4.05 -8.96 -0.77
N SER A 4 4.11 -8.23 0.34
CA SER A 4 5.01 -8.49 1.46
C SER A 4 4.27 -8.38 2.80
N GLY A 5 4.93 -8.83 3.86
CA GLY A 5 4.54 -8.61 5.24
C GLY A 5 5.75 -8.13 6.03
N HIS A 6 6.06 -8.79 7.15
CA HIS A 6 7.18 -8.50 8.05
C HIS A 6 7.04 -7.22 8.90
N PHE A 7 6.73 -6.08 8.26
CA PHE A 7 6.33 -4.88 8.99
C PHE A 7 4.86 -4.97 9.40
N TYR A 8 4.57 -4.64 10.65
CA TYR A 8 3.25 -4.77 11.26
C TYR A 8 2.36 -3.56 10.96
N LEU A 9 2.24 -3.25 9.67
CA LEU A 9 1.44 -2.16 9.11
C LEU A 9 0.79 -2.58 7.78
N ALA A 10 -0.11 -1.75 7.28
CA ALA A 10 -0.67 -1.87 5.93
C ALA A 10 -0.25 -0.63 5.13
N GLN A 11 0.47 -0.85 4.02
CA GLN A 11 0.98 0.24 3.18
C GLN A 11 0.91 -0.15 1.70
N LYS A 12 0.46 0.79 0.86
CA LYS A 12 0.60 0.75 -0.59
C LYS A 12 1.62 1.79 -1.03
N LEU A 13 2.52 1.39 -1.91
CA LEU A 13 3.55 2.26 -2.48
C LEU A 13 3.74 1.94 -3.97
N ASP A 14 3.86 2.96 -4.81
CA ASP A 14 4.15 2.79 -6.23
C ASP A 14 5.08 3.87 -6.79
N PHE A 15 5.43 3.73 -8.08
CA PHE A 15 6.48 4.49 -8.77
C PHE A 15 6.00 5.11 -10.08
N ASP A 16 4.77 4.82 -10.51
CA ASP A 16 4.23 5.14 -11.84
C ASP A 16 5.20 4.81 -13.00
N SER A 17 5.81 3.63 -12.93
CA SER A 17 6.83 3.18 -13.88
C SER A 17 6.65 1.69 -14.22
N THR A 18 7.60 1.10 -14.92
CA THR A 18 7.65 -0.36 -15.13
C THR A 18 7.92 -1.15 -13.84
N ARG A 19 8.37 -0.49 -12.76
CA ARG A 19 8.59 -1.10 -11.46
C ARG A 19 7.26 -1.53 -10.83
N PRO A 20 7.13 -2.79 -10.37
CA PRO A 20 5.90 -3.22 -9.72
C PRO A 20 5.60 -2.44 -8.43
N PRO A 21 4.34 -2.01 -8.22
CA PRO A 21 3.87 -1.48 -6.95
C PRO A 21 4.12 -2.46 -5.79
N GLN A 22 4.39 -1.92 -4.61
CA GLN A 22 4.61 -2.67 -3.37
C GLN A 22 3.37 -2.56 -2.50
N LEU A 23 2.95 -3.71 -1.96
CA LEU A 23 1.88 -3.80 -0.98
C LEU A 23 2.41 -4.54 0.25
N THR A 24 2.51 -3.85 1.36
CA THR A 24 2.88 -4.42 2.66
C THR A 24 1.61 -4.67 3.46
N LEU A 25 1.40 -5.91 3.90
CA LEU A 25 0.29 -6.35 4.74
C LEU A 25 0.82 -7.20 5.90
N GLY A 26 1.04 -6.60 7.06
CA GLY A 26 1.46 -7.32 8.27
C GLY A 26 0.69 -6.98 9.54
N SER A 27 -0.33 -6.11 9.46
CA SER A 27 -1.08 -5.61 10.62
C SER A 27 -2.20 -6.54 11.13
N SER A 28 -2.05 -7.86 11.05
CA SER A 28 -3.13 -8.81 11.36
C SER A 28 -3.19 -9.30 12.82
N GLY A 29 -2.10 -9.22 13.58
CA GLY A 29 -2.10 -9.74 14.96
C GLY A 29 -0.85 -9.52 15.84
N GLY A 30 0.28 -9.06 15.29
CA GLY A 30 1.45 -8.69 16.09
C GLY A 30 1.37 -7.25 16.63
N PRO A 31 2.34 -6.81 17.46
CA PRO A 31 2.46 -5.40 17.85
C PRO A 31 2.59 -4.52 16.61
N LEU A 32 1.79 -3.46 16.52
CA LEU A 32 1.78 -2.59 15.36
C LEU A 32 3.02 -1.68 15.35
N ASP A 33 3.56 -1.47 14.15
CA ASP A 33 4.64 -0.53 13.93
C ASP A 33 4.09 0.89 13.77
N ASN A 34 4.93 1.88 14.06
CA ASN A 34 4.67 3.24 13.58
C ASN A 34 4.96 3.30 12.08
N GLY A 35 4.05 3.91 11.32
CA GLY A 35 4.27 4.16 9.91
C GLY A 35 5.09 5.42 9.65
N PRO A 36 5.46 5.65 8.38
CA PRO A 36 6.06 6.91 7.97
C PRO A 36 5.02 8.04 7.92
N ILE A 37 5.50 9.27 7.76
CA ILE A 37 4.70 10.35 7.20
C ILE A 37 4.79 10.21 5.69
N ASP A 38 3.72 9.78 5.03
CA ASP A 38 3.72 9.39 3.61
C ASP A 38 4.21 10.51 2.67
N SER A 39 3.88 11.77 2.94
CA SER A 39 4.37 12.91 2.15
C SER A 39 5.90 13.05 2.14
N ASN A 40 6.58 12.53 3.17
CA ASN A 40 8.04 12.50 3.21
C ASN A 40 8.62 11.31 2.42
N VAL A 41 7.81 10.28 2.15
CA VAL A 41 8.19 9.09 1.38
C VAL A 41 8.11 9.39 -0.12
N GLU A 42 7.07 10.10 -0.57
CA GLU A 42 6.84 10.48 -1.97
C GLU A 42 7.97 11.33 -2.60
N VAL A 43 8.75 12.01 -1.77
CA VAL A 43 9.91 12.79 -2.24
C VAL A 43 11.21 11.97 -2.30
N GLN A 44 11.19 10.69 -1.91
CA GLN A 44 12.37 9.84 -1.87
C GLN A 44 12.53 9.03 -3.17
N SER A 45 13.79 8.75 -3.51
CA SER A 45 14.15 7.73 -4.50
C SER A 45 14.69 6.50 -3.78
N ILE A 46 14.10 5.33 -4.03
CA ILE A 46 14.43 4.09 -3.33
C ILE A 46 14.69 2.93 -4.31
N GLY A 47 15.39 1.89 -3.86
CA GLY A 47 15.67 0.68 -4.65
C GLY A 47 16.96 0.73 -5.48
N THR A 48 17.14 -0.27 -6.34
CA THR A 48 18.28 -0.36 -7.27
C THR A 48 17.80 -0.94 -8.61
N PRO A 49 17.78 -0.16 -9.70
CA PRO A 49 18.09 1.28 -9.76
C PRO A 49 17.16 2.11 -8.87
N ALA A 50 17.61 3.31 -8.49
CA ALA A 50 16.82 4.22 -7.66
C ALA A 50 15.68 4.81 -8.50
N GLU A 51 14.46 4.75 -7.97
CA GLU A 51 13.27 5.32 -8.59
C GLU A 51 12.49 6.13 -7.57
N GLN A 52 11.97 7.28 -7.99
CA GLN A 52 11.16 8.15 -7.15
C GLN A 52 9.82 7.49 -6.83
N VAL A 53 9.42 7.56 -5.56
CA VAL A 53 8.09 7.11 -5.14
C VAL A 53 7.05 8.06 -5.72
N HIS A 54 6.07 7.51 -6.43
CA HIS A 54 4.96 8.30 -6.98
C HIS A 54 3.86 8.53 -5.94
N GLN A 55 3.52 7.48 -5.19
CA GLN A 55 2.49 7.50 -4.17
C GLN A 55 2.88 6.61 -3.00
N SER A 56 2.58 7.06 -1.77
CA SER A 56 2.67 6.25 -0.54
C SER A 56 1.42 6.48 0.29
N VAL A 57 0.78 5.41 0.75
CA VAL A 57 -0.35 5.51 1.68
C VAL A 57 -0.25 4.39 2.69
N THR A 58 -0.26 4.77 3.97
CA THR A 58 -0.16 3.86 5.10
C THR A 58 -1.40 3.98 5.99
N GLU A 59 -2.01 2.85 6.36
CA GLU A 59 -3.18 2.81 7.23
C GLU A 59 -2.77 3.00 8.70
N LEU A 60 -2.89 4.23 9.20
CA LEU A 60 -2.43 4.65 10.52
C LEU A 60 -3.54 5.34 11.33
N LEU A 61 -3.47 5.24 12.66
CA LEU A 61 -4.37 5.98 13.56
C LEU A 61 -4.17 7.50 13.46
N THR A 62 -2.94 7.92 13.22
CA THR A 62 -2.53 9.31 12.98
C THR A 62 -1.34 9.31 12.01
N PRO A 63 -1.12 10.36 11.20
CA PRO A 63 0.05 10.45 10.32
C PRO A 63 1.37 10.24 11.10
N GLY A 64 2.21 9.30 10.66
CA GLY A 64 3.45 8.92 11.34
C GLY A 64 3.29 8.17 12.68
N GLY A 65 2.06 7.81 13.05
CA GLY A 65 1.73 7.10 14.28
C GLY A 65 1.61 5.59 14.07
N LEU A 66 0.97 4.91 15.05
CA LEU A 66 0.73 3.47 15.01
C LEU A 66 -0.17 3.07 13.85
N GLY A 67 0.11 1.90 13.27
CA GLY A 67 -0.76 1.24 12.32
C GLY A 67 -2.17 0.95 12.84
N ILE A 68 -3.03 0.49 11.93
CA ILE A 68 -4.36 -0.04 12.26
C ILE A 68 -4.38 -1.55 12.01
N PHE A 69 -4.94 -2.31 12.96
CA PHE A 69 -5.15 -3.75 12.78
C PHE A 69 -6.13 -4.04 11.65
N GLY A 70 -5.77 -4.92 10.73
CA GLY A 70 -6.58 -5.20 9.56
C GLY A 70 -6.02 -6.23 8.59
N TYR A 71 -6.59 -6.22 7.39
CA TYR A 71 -6.18 -7.05 6.26
C TYR A 71 -6.49 -6.37 4.93
N GLY A 72 -5.80 -6.81 3.87
CA GLY A 72 -6.11 -6.39 2.50
C GLY A 72 -6.99 -7.43 1.80
N ASP A 73 -8.00 -6.95 1.09
CA ASP A 73 -8.88 -7.71 0.21
C ASP A 73 -8.52 -7.37 -1.23
N LEU A 74 -8.04 -8.36 -2.00
CA LEU A 74 -7.68 -8.21 -3.40
C LEU A 74 -8.67 -8.99 -4.28
N ARG A 75 -9.51 -8.29 -5.05
CA ARG A 75 -10.55 -8.90 -5.89
C ARG A 75 -10.35 -8.60 -7.35
N TYR A 76 -10.33 -9.65 -8.17
CA TYR A 76 -10.36 -9.49 -9.62
C TYR A 76 -11.80 -9.22 -10.09
N ASP A 77 -12.01 -8.16 -10.86
CA ASP A 77 -13.33 -7.76 -11.36
C ASP A 77 -13.64 -8.20 -12.80
N GLY A 78 -12.75 -9.02 -13.40
CA GLY A 78 -12.81 -9.38 -14.82
C GLY A 78 -11.94 -8.51 -15.71
N THR A 79 -11.39 -7.41 -15.20
CA THR A 79 -10.49 -6.51 -15.93
C THR A 79 -9.22 -6.17 -15.14
N THR A 80 -9.32 -5.99 -13.83
CA THR A 80 -8.18 -5.68 -12.95
C THR A 80 -8.35 -6.30 -11.57
N TRP A 81 -7.33 -6.14 -10.74
CA TRP A 81 -7.36 -6.32 -9.30
C TRP A 81 -7.73 -5.02 -8.56
N ASN A 82 -8.75 -5.08 -7.72
CA ASN A 82 -9.15 -4.03 -6.80
C ASN A 82 -8.68 -4.39 -5.40
N LEU A 83 -7.92 -3.50 -4.78
CA LEU A 83 -7.39 -3.59 -3.42
C LEU A 83 -8.29 -2.76 -2.48
N THR A 84 -8.72 -3.34 -1.38
CA THR A 84 -9.39 -2.63 -0.28
C THR A 84 -8.73 -3.01 1.04
N PHE A 85 -8.33 -2.02 1.84
CA PHE A 85 -7.93 -2.27 3.22
C PHE A 85 -9.14 -2.31 4.14
N ARG A 86 -9.16 -3.30 5.03
CA ARG A 86 -10.22 -3.51 6.00
C ARG A 86 -9.67 -3.61 7.40
N ASP A 87 -10.42 -3.09 8.36
CA ASP A 87 -10.14 -3.27 9.77
C ASP A 87 -10.47 -4.71 10.21
N ARG A 88 -10.26 -5.00 11.50
CA ARG A 88 -10.57 -6.32 12.08
C ARG A 88 -12.06 -6.69 12.08
N ASN A 89 -12.96 -5.73 11.97
CA ASN A 89 -14.40 -5.96 11.89
C ASN A 89 -14.85 -6.18 10.44
N GLY A 90 -13.98 -5.89 9.47
CA GLY A 90 -14.26 -5.98 8.04
C GLY A 90 -14.70 -4.64 7.42
N ASP A 91 -14.72 -3.57 8.21
CA ASP A 91 -15.03 -2.23 7.74
C ASP A 91 -13.87 -1.68 6.90
N ARG A 92 -14.19 -0.87 5.90
CA ARG A 92 -13.16 -0.28 5.01
C ARG A 92 -12.41 0.83 5.75
N LEU A 93 -11.09 0.78 5.69
CA LEU A 93 -10.22 1.82 6.25
C LEU A 93 -10.02 2.99 5.27
N ASP A 94 -9.87 2.67 3.99
CA ASP A 94 -9.72 3.63 2.89
C ASP A 94 -10.60 3.22 1.69
N GLY A 95 -10.62 4.06 0.66
CA GLY A 95 -11.18 3.75 -0.65
C GLY A 95 -10.55 2.51 -1.27
N SER A 96 -11.28 1.91 -2.22
CA SER A 96 -10.76 0.80 -3.01
C SER A 96 -9.89 1.33 -4.13
N CYS A 97 -8.68 0.80 -4.27
CA CYS A 97 -7.77 1.18 -5.35
C CYS A 97 -7.67 0.08 -6.39
N ARG A 98 -7.74 0.46 -7.66
CA ARG A 98 -7.53 -0.42 -8.79
C ARG A 98 -6.04 -0.50 -9.11
N LEU A 99 -5.50 -1.69 -9.30
CA LEU A 99 -4.19 -1.84 -9.90
C LEU A 99 -4.27 -1.42 -11.38
N SER A 100 -3.35 -0.61 -11.86
CA SER A 100 -3.33 -0.26 -13.29
C SER A 100 -3.05 -1.50 -14.15
N THR A 101 -3.62 -1.53 -15.35
CA THR A 101 -3.36 -2.58 -16.35
C THR A 101 -2.24 -2.20 -17.30
N SER A 102 -1.64 -1.01 -17.14
CA SER A 102 -0.52 -0.54 -17.94
C SER A 102 0.75 -1.31 -17.59
N THR A 103 1.55 -1.67 -18.59
CA THR A 103 2.86 -2.28 -18.36
C THR A 103 3.96 -1.27 -18.10
N ASP A 104 3.74 -0.02 -18.51
CA ASP A 104 4.74 1.06 -18.51
C ASP A 104 4.53 2.03 -17.34
N HIS A 105 3.29 2.08 -16.81
CA HIS A 105 2.82 2.93 -15.73
C HIS A 105 2.10 2.08 -14.69
N ARG A 106 2.85 1.34 -13.87
CA ARG A 106 2.31 0.41 -12.88
C ARG A 106 2.09 1.13 -11.55
N ASN A 107 0.83 1.35 -11.18
CA ASN A 107 0.45 2.13 -9.99
C ASN A 107 -0.90 1.67 -9.41
N PHE A 108 -1.24 2.20 -8.24
CA PHE A 108 -2.57 2.08 -7.65
C PHE A 108 -3.41 3.32 -8.00
N VAL A 109 -4.57 3.11 -8.61
CA VAL A 109 -5.54 4.14 -8.96
C VAL A 109 -6.64 4.15 -7.91
N CYS A 110 -6.59 5.14 -7.03
CA CYS A 110 -7.57 5.49 -6.01
C CYS A 110 -8.19 6.85 -6.42
#